data_AF-A0A4Y2QIT2-F1
#
_entry.id   AF-A0A4Y2QIT2-F1
#
_cell.length_a   1.000
_cell.length_b   1.000
_cell.length_c   1.000
_cell.angle_alpha   90.00
_cell.angle_beta   90.00
_cell.angle_gamma   90.00
#
_symmetry.space_group_name_H-M   'P 1'
#
loop_
_entity.id
_entity.type
_entity.pdbx_description
1 polymer ?
#
loop_
_entity_poly.entity_id
_entity_poly.type
_entity_poly.pdbx_seq_one_letter_code
_entity_poly.pdbx_strand_id
1 'polypeptide(L)'
;MYDRILNPIFGTFYANKPSYIPSFGHRMRLLQFLNIEILPKEDESAPWDDSNIMAIKGFNNQPKSITPDSVYSELFCYHKQQYSDYESVFTDGSKTGDHVGSAAIFNNWMVSEKLHKFCSVFTAEVYAIIVALQIIKSQVMIIYTDSKSSI
;
A
#
# COMPACT_ATOMS: atom_id res chain seq x y z
N MET A 1 20.05 -6.48 -1.23
CA MET A 1 19.09 -5.75 -2.09
C MET A 1 19.75 -4.99 -3.25
N TYR A 2 20.94 -4.43 -3.06
CA TYR A 2 21.61 -3.51 -3.99
C TYR A 2 22.16 -4.12 -5.31
N ASP A 3 22.34 -5.44 -5.40
CA ASP A 3 22.93 -6.07 -6.59
C ASP A 3 22.15 -5.79 -7.88
N ARG A 4 20.82 -5.79 -7.85
CA ARG A 4 19.99 -5.48 -9.03
C ARG A 4 20.06 -4.00 -9.46
N ILE A 5 20.51 -3.12 -8.57
CA ILE A 5 20.68 -1.68 -8.83
C ILE A 5 22.06 -1.43 -9.43
N LEU A 6 23.10 -2.03 -8.83
CA LEU A 6 24.49 -1.90 -9.28
C LEU A 6 24.75 -2.71 -10.55
N ASN A 7 24.14 -3.89 -10.66
CA ASN A 7 24.21 -4.83 -11.78
C ASN A 7 22.80 -5.09 -12.37
N PRO A 8 22.21 -4.11 -13.07
CA PRO A 8 20.88 -4.27 -13.64
C PRO A 8 20.87 -5.34 -14.74
N ILE A 9 19.99 -6.32 -14.59
CA ILE A 9 19.71 -7.35 -15.60
C ILE A 9 18.68 -6.86 -16.62
N PHE A 10 18.63 -7.48 -17.80
CA PHE A 10 17.75 -7.12 -18.93
C PHE A 10 18.16 -5.90 -19.76
N GLY A 11 19.45 -5.52 -19.76
CA GLY A 11 19.93 -4.39 -20.57
C GLY A 11 19.60 -4.49 -22.06
N THR A 12 19.71 -5.69 -22.64
CA THR A 12 19.37 -5.96 -24.05
C THR A 12 17.88 -5.79 -24.33
N PHE A 13 17.01 -6.16 -23.38
CA PHE A 13 15.56 -5.98 -23.52
C PHE A 13 15.17 -4.50 -23.62
N TYR A 14 15.72 -3.67 -22.73
CA TYR A 14 15.44 -2.23 -22.74
C TYR A 14 16.07 -1.51 -23.94
N ALA A 15 17.26 -1.95 -24.38
CA ALA A 15 17.86 -1.45 -25.63
C ALA A 15 16.98 -1.71 -26.85
N ASN A 16 16.32 -2.88 -26.91
CA ASN A 16 15.43 -3.28 -27.99
C ASN A 16 14.02 -2.66 -27.88
N LYS A 17 13.67 -2.07 -26.74
CA LYS A 17 12.35 -1.46 -26.48
C LYS A 17 12.51 -0.04 -25.91
N PRO A 18 12.96 0.94 -26.72
CA PRO A 18 13.28 2.29 -26.24
C PRO A 18 12.07 3.06 -25.70
N SER A 19 10.84 2.66 -26.04
CA SER A 19 9.61 3.25 -25.49
C SER A 19 9.29 2.79 -24.06
N TYR A 20 9.96 1.75 -23.55
CA TYR A 20 9.72 1.23 -22.21
C TYR A 20 10.61 1.98 -21.22
N ILE A 21 10.02 2.39 -20.09
CA ILE A 21 10.78 3.02 -19.01
C ILE A 21 11.73 1.97 -18.42
N PRO A 22 13.07 2.18 -18.47
CA PRO A 22 14.03 1.24 -17.90
C PRO A 22 13.86 1.10 -16.39
N SER A 23 14.23 -0.05 -15.81
CA SER A 23 14.20 -0.21 -14.35
C SER A 23 15.12 0.80 -13.64
N PHE A 24 14.89 1.03 -12.34
CA PHE A 24 15.67 1.99 -11.55
C PHE A 24 17.19 1.78 -11.69
N GLY A 25 17.66 0.54 -11.57
CA GLY A 25 19.09 0.22 -11.75
C GLY A 25 19.66 0.62 -13.13
N HIS A 26 18.90 0.41 -14.21
CA HIS A 26 19.34 0.87 -15.55
C HIS A 26 19.41 2.38 -15.65
N ARG A 27 18.46 3.10 -15.04
CA ARG A 27 18.48 4.57 -15.03
C ARG A 27 19.64 5.11 -14.18
N MET A 28 20.03 4.39 -13.14
CA MET A 28 21.15 4.78 -12.26
C MET A 28 22.53 4.59 -12.88
N ARG A 29 22.67 3.82 -13.97
CA ARG A 29 23.94 3.75 -14.73
C ARG A 29 24.42 5.10 -15.25
N LEU A 30 23.51 6.05 -15.52
CA LEU A 30 23.87 7.42 -15.88
C LEU A 30 24.76 8.10 -14.83
N LEU A 31 24.58 7.77 -13.55
CA LEU A 31 25.40 8.32 -12.46
C LEU A 31 26.80 7.70 -12.42
N GLN A 32 26.95 6.44 -12.82
CA GLN A 32 28.26 5.79 -12.95
C GLN A 32 29.13 6.49 -14.01
N PHE A 33 28.52 6.96 -15.11
CA PHE A 33 29.22 7.76 -16.12
C PHE A 33 29.72 9.12 -15.59
N LEU A 34 29.15 9.63 -14.51
CA LEU A 34 29.56 10.88 -13.86
C LEU A 34 30.64 10.66 -12.79
N ASN A 35 31.21 9.46 -12.67
CA ASN A 35 32.17 9.07 -11.62
C ASN A 35 31.64 9.32 -10.19
N ILE A 36 30.32 9.26 -9.99
CA ILE A 36 29.73 9.31 -8.66
C ILE A 36 29.77 7.89 -8.08
N GLU A 37 30.56 7.71 -7.02
CA GLU A 37 30.64 6.44 -6.31
C GLU A 37 29.37 6.22 -5.48
N ILE A 38 28.61 5.16 -5.80
CA ILE A 38 27.42 4.76 -5.06
C ILE A 38 27.87 3.77 -3.99
N LEU A 39 28.06 4.24 -2.78
CA LEU A 39 28.35 3.38 -1.63
C LEU A 39 27.05 2.79 -1.10
N PRO A 40 26.92 1.46 -0.95
CA PRO A 40 25.80 0.88 -0.23
C PRO A 40 25.85 1.38 1.21
N LYS A 41 24.79 2.07 1.66
CA LYS A 41 24.62 2.36 3.08
C LYS A 41 24.39 1.01 3.78
N GLU A 42 25.01 0.81 4.95
CA GLU A 42 24.58 -0.29 5.82
C GLU A 42 23.08 -0.10 6.07
N ASP A 43 22.32 -1.19 5.88
CA ASP A 43 20.89 -1.20 6.10
C ASP A 43 20.67 -1.00 7.61
N GLU A 44 20.56 0.26 8.05
CA GLU A 44 19.89 0.58 9.30
C GLU A 44 18.51 -0.09 9.24
N SER A 45 18.12 -0.75 10.34
CA SER A 45 16.76 -1.29 10.47
C SER A 45 15.80 -0.20 10.04
N ALA A 46 15.02 -0.48 9.00
CA ALA A 46 14.18 0.56 8.46
C ALA A 46 13.17 0.97 9.54
N PRO A 47 12.70 2.23 9.56
CA PRO A 47 11.76 2.66 10.60
C PRO A 47 10.48 1.81 10.67
N TRP A 48 10.16 1.07 9.61
CA TRP A 48 9.05 0.13 9.53
C TRP A 48 9.37 -1.31 9.99
N ASP A 49 10.64 -1.67 10.12
CA ASP A 49 11.06 -3.02 10.55
C ASP A 49 10.79 -3.28 12.04
N ASP A 50 10.71 -2.22 12.86
CA ASP A 50 10.39 -2.28 14.30
C ASP A 50 8.91 -1.88 14.57
N SER A 51 8.06 -1.87 13.54
CA SER A 51 6.67 -1.48 13.68
C SER A 51 5.81 -2.62 14.22
N ASN A 52 4.97 -2.34 15.23
CA ASN A 52 3.94 -3.28 15.73
C ASN A 52 2.77 -3.46 14.76
N ILE A 53 3.01 -3.35 13.44
CA ILE A 53 2.00 -3.42 12.39
C ILE A 53 2.04 -4.81 11.76
N MET A 54 0.91 -5.51 11.79
CA MET A 54 0.78 -6.83 11.19
C MET A 54 -0.27 -6.79 10.07
N ALA A 55 0.14 -7.20 8.85
CA ALA A 55 -0.79 -7.38 7.74
C ALA A 55 -1.46 -8.77 7.82
N ILE A 56 -2.77 -8.79 8.06
CA ILE A 56 -3.56 -10.03 8.16
C ILE A 56 -4.22 -10.34 6.81
N LYS A 57 -3.78 -11.41 6.14
CA LYS A 57 -4.27 -11.80 4.80
C LYS A 57 -5.40 -12.84 4.84
N GLY A 58 -6.33 -12.71 5.79
CA GLY A 58 -7.36 -13.73 6.08
C GLY A 58 -8.43 -13.92 4.99
N PHE A 59 -8.72 -12.89 4.18
CA PHE A 59 -9.85 -12.90 3.23
C PHE A 59 -9.49 -13.33 1.80
N ASN A 60 -8.22 -13.57 1.50
CA ASN A 60 -7.75 -13.85 0.14
C ASN A 60 -7.82 -15.33 -0.28
N ASN A 61 -8.25 -16.21 0.63
CA ASN A 61 -8.17 -17.65 0.41
C ASN A 61 -9.32 -18.21 -0.45
N GLN A 62 -10.33 -17.39 -0.76
CA GLN A 62 -11.49 -17.81 -1.52
C GLN A 62 -11.61 -17.03 -2.85
N PRO A 63 -11.96 -17.71 -3.96
CA PRO A 63 -12.15 -17.09 -5.26
C PRO A 63 -13.46 -16.27 -5.34
N LYS A 64 -13.34 -14.96 -5.56
CA LYS A 64 -14.47 -14.01 -5.67
C LYS A 64 -15.53 -14.40 -6.70
N SER A 65 -15.17 -15.11 -7.78
CA SER A 65 -16.08 -15.46 -8.87
C SER A 65 -17.09 -16.56 -8.52
N ILE A 66 -16.77 -17.42 -7.55
CA ILE A 66 -17.61 -18.59 -7.20
C ILE A 66 -18.03 -18.62 -5.74
N THR A 67 -17.42 -17.79 -4.90
CA THR A 67 -17.78 -17.67 -3.49
C THR A 67 -18.98 -16.73 -3.32
N PRO A 68 -20.09 -17.19 -2.70
CA PRO A 68 -21.22 -16.33 -2.38
C PRO A 68 -20.86 -15.23 -1.36
N ASP A 69 -21.49 -14.06 -1.48
CA ASP A 69 -21.27 -12.91 -0.58
C ASP A 69 -21.55 -13.24 0.90
N SER A 70 -22.47 -14.18 1.16
CA SER A 70 -22.78 -14.65 2.52
C SER A 70 -21.58 -15.29 3.20
N VAL A 71 -20.71 -15.97 2.44
CA VAL A 71 -19.51 -16.62 2.98
C VAL A 71 -18.48 -15.58 3.39
N TYR A 72 -18.27 -14.53 2.58
CA TYR A 72 -17.41 -13.40 2.97
C TYR A 72 -17.96 -12.65 4.18
N SER A 73 -19.28 -12.50 4.27
CA SER A 73 -19.93 -11.88 5.41
C SER A 73 -19.70 -12.68 6.70
N GLU A 74 -19.84 -14.01 6.63
CA GLU A 74 -19.56 -14.91 7.76
C GLU A 74 -18.09 -14.87 8.17
N LEU A 75 -17.16 -14.95 7.21
CA LEU A 75 -15.72 -14.85 7.46
C LEU A 75 -15.35 -13.51 8.12
N PHE A 76 -15.94 -12.42 7.65
CA PHE A 76 -15.74 -11.09 8.23
C PHE A 76 -16.28 -11.00 9.66
N CYS A 77 -17.49 -11.49 9.91
CA CYS A 77 -18.07 -11.53 11.25
C CYS A 77 -17.24 -12.37 12.22
N TYR A 78 -16.78 -13.55 11.79
CA TYR A 78 -15.90 -14.41 12.58
C TYR A 78 -14.58 -13.70 12.90
N HIS A 79 -13.93 -13.10 11.90
CA HIS A 79 -12.71 -12.33 12.11
C HIS A 79 -12.91 -11.16 13.07
N LYS A 80 -13.99 -10.38 12.90
CA LYS A 80 -14.33 -9.28 13.80
C LYS A 80 -14.55 -9.77 15.24
N GLN A 81 -15.11 -10.96 15.42
CA GLN A 81 -15.24 -11.58 16.74
C GLN A 81 -13.88 -11.96 17.35
N GLN A 82 -12.95 -12.46 16.55
CA GLN A 82 -11.59 -12.79 17.02
C GLN A 82 -10.81 -11.55 17.48
N TYR A 83 -11.06 -10.40 16.84
CA TYR A 83 -10.45 -9.11 17.17
C TYR A 83 -11.44 -8.18 17.87
N SER A 84 -12.31 -8.71 18.75
CA SER A 84 -13.33 -7.91 19.46
C SER A 84 -12.74 -6.81 20.34
N ASP A 85 -11.51 -7.01 20.81
CA ASP A 85 -10.78 -6.06 21.67
C ASP A 85 -10.08 -4.95 20.86
N TYR A 86 -10.17 -5.00 19.52
CA TYR A 86 -9.56 -4.03 18.62
C TYR A 86 -10.62 -3.08 18.06
N GLU A 87 -10.31 -1.79 18.12
CA GLU A 87 -11.11 -0.74 17.50
C GLU A 87 -11.06 -0.88 15.96
N SER A 88 -12.22 -1.07 15.33
CA SER A 88 -12.33 -1.33 13.89
C SER A 88 -12.44 -0.03 13.09
N VAL A 89 -11.54 0.17 12.13
CA VAL A 89 -11.60 1.26 11.15
C VAL A 89 -11.77 0.71 9.75
N PHE A 90 -12.66 1.32 8.98
CA PHE A 90 -12.85 1.01 7.56
C PHE A 90 -12.33 2.16 6.73
N THR A 91 -11.57 1.86 5.69
CA THR A 91 -10.95 2.86 4.82
C THR A 91 -11.39 2.66 3.38
N ASP A 92 -11.52 3.76 2.65
CA ASP A 92 -11.83 3.73 1.22
C ASP A 92 -11.22 4.95 0.52
N GLY A 93 -10.58 4.73 -0.63
CA GLY A 93 -10.03 5.75 -1.50
C GLY A 93 -10.70 5.72 -2.88
N SER A 94 -11.25 6.85 -3.32
CA SER A 94 -12.00 6.93 -4.57
C SER A 94 -11.42 7.96 -5.55
N LYS A 95 -11.62 7.69 -6.85
CA LYS A 95 -11.35 8.64 -7.93
C LYS A 95 -12.44 8.55 -9.01
N THR A 96 -13.00 9.70 -9.40
CA THR A 96 -13.94 9.83 -10.52
C THR A 96 -13.70 11.12 -11.28
N GLY A 97 -13.12 11.01 -12.48
CA GLY A 97 -12.65 12.17 -13.24
C GLY A 97 -11.62 12.99 -12.45
N ASP A 98 -11.92 14.28 -12.27
CA ASP A 98 -11.10 15.23 -11.49
C ASP A 98 -11.39 15.17 -9.97
N HIS A 99 -12.31 14.33 -9.51
CA HIS A 99 -12.63 14.17 -8.10
C HIS A 99 -11.83 13.02 -7.51
N VAL A 100 -11.08 13.30 -6.45
CA VAL A 100 -10.32 12.31 -5.69
C VAL A 100 -10.62 12.53 -4.22
N GLY A 101 -10.90 11.46 -3.49
CA GLY A 101 -11.19 11.56 -2.06
C GLY A 101 -10.76 10.31 -1.31
N SER A 102 -10.48 10.49 -0.03
CA SER A 102 -10.16 9.44 0.91
C SER A 102 -11.10 9.53 2.11
N ALA A 103 -11.49 8.39 2.68
CA ALA A 103 -12.35 8.37 3.85
C ALA A 103 -11.95 7.24 4.81
N ALA A 104 -12.14 7.51 6.10
CA ALA A 104 -12.07 6.51 7.16
C ALA A 104 -13.33 6.59 8.02
N ILE A 105 -13.87 5.43 8.40
CA ILE A 105 -15.04 5.30 9.27
C ILE A 105 -14.64 4.56 10.54
N PHE A 106 -14.94 5.17 11.69
CA PHE A 106 -14.65 4.66 13.02
C PHE A 106 -15.83 4.94 13.96
N ASN A 107 -16.39 3.91 14.62
CA ASN A 107 -17.48 4.04 15.62
C ASN A 107 -18.62 5.00 15.20
N ASN A 108 -19.12 4.84 13.96
CA ASN A 108 -20.14 5.68 13.32
C ASN A 108 -19.71 7.13 12.99
N TRP A 109 -18.47 7.51 13.27
CA TRP A 109 -17.86 8.74 12.80
C TRP A 109 -17.19 8.50 11.46
N MET A 110 -17.38 9.42 10.53
CA MET A 110 -16.71 9.42 9.24
C MET A 110 -15.83 10.65 9.15
N VAL A 111 -14.58 10.45 8.74
CA VAL A 111 -13.69 11.53 8.32
C VAL A 111 -13.37 11.30 6.86
N SER A 112 -13.59 12.33 6.05
CA SER A 112 -13.28 12.29 4.63
C SER A 112 -12.51 13.54 4.23
N GLU A 113 -11.58 13.34 3.31
CA GLU A 113 -10.74 14.40 2.79
C GLU A 113 -10.80 14.40 1.26
N LYS A 114 -10.91 15.60 0.69
CA LYS A 114 -10.79 15.80 -0.75
C LYS A 114 -9.32 15.97 -1.09
N LEU A 115 -8.83 15.13 -1.98
CA LEU A 115 -7.45 15.17 -2.46
C LEU A 115 -7.34 15.97 -3.76
N HIS A 116 -6.11 16.31 -4.13
CA HIS A 116 -5.83 17.00 -5.37
C HIS A 116 -6.25 16.14 -6.58
N LYS A 117 -6.81 16.76 -7.62
CA LYS A 117 -7.31 16.04 -8.81
C LYS A 117 -6.29 15.15 -9.53
N PHE A 118 -5.00 15.45 -9.36
CA PHE A 118 -3.89 14.69 -9.94
C PHE A 118 -3.51 13.45 -9.13
N CYS A 119 -4.02 13.30 -7.90
CA CYS A 119 -3.84 12.08 -7.12
C CYS A 119 -4.48 10.90 -7.85
N SER A 120 -3.79 9.75 -7.81
CA SER A 120 -4.33 8.50 -8.32
C SER A 120 -5.31 7.89 -7.31
N VAL A 121 -6.09 6.88 -7.74
CA VAL A 121 -6.88 6.09 -6.80
C VAL A 121 -5.98 5.41 -5.75
N PHE A 122 -4.81 4.91 -6.15
CA PHE A 122 -3.83 4.32 -5.24
C PHE A 122 -3.35 5.30 -4.16
N THR A 123 -3.16 6.57 -4.55
CA THR A 123 -2.80 7.63 -3.59
C THR A 123 -3.93 7.87 -2.61
N ALA A 124 -5.18 7.88 -3.09
CA ALA A 124 -6.35 8.09 -2.25
C ALA A 124 -6.52 6.97 -1.21
N GLU A 125 -6.29 5.72 -1.62
CA GLU A 125 -6.38 4.54 -0.77
C GLU A 125 -5.35 4.55 0.36
N VAL A 126 -4.10 4.90 0.04
CA VAL A 126 -3.06 5.08 1.06
C VAL A 126 -3.39 6.26 1.98
N TYR A 127 -3.95 7.34 1.43
CA TYR A 127 -4.37 8.48 2.25
C TYR A 127 -5.52 8.13 3.20
N ALA A 128 -6.44 7.24 2.80
CA ALA A 128 -7.51 6.76 3.67
C ALA A 128 -6.94 6.04 4.91
N ILE A 129 -5.86 5.27 4.75
CA ILE A 129 -5.11 4.66 5.87
C ILE A 129 -4.43 5.73 6.73
N ILE A 130 -3.82 6.74 6.13
CA ILE A 130 -3.21 7.87 6.88
C ILE A 130 -4.27 8.58 7.73
N VAL A 131 -5.45 8.87 7.15
CA VAL A 131 -6.57 9.49 7.85
C VAL A 131 -7.04 8.60 9.01
N ALA A 132 -7.14 7.28 8.82
CA ALA A 132 -7.47 6.32 9.89
C ALA A 132 -6.47 6.40 11.06
N LEU A 133 -5.16 6.43 10.76
CA LEU A 133 -4.09 6.49 11.76
C LEU A 133 -4.06 7.84 12.52
N GLN A 134 -4.54 8.92 11.91
CA GLN A 134 -4.61 10.23 12.58
C GLN A 134 -5.79 10.35 13.54
N ILE A 135 -6.91 9.68 13.25
CA ILE A 135 -8.13 9.73 14.06
C ILE A 135 -7.96 8.92 15.34
N ILE A 136 -7.34 7.75 15.23
CA ILE A 136 -7.23 6.83 16.35
C ILE A 136 -5.93 7.06 17.10
N LYS A 137 -6.08 7.51 18.35
CA LYS A 137 -4.97 7.61 19.30
C LYS A 137 -4.77 6.33 20.13
N SER A 138 -5.63 5.33 19.96
CA SER A 138 -5.53 4.04 20.63
C SER A 138 -4.36 3.23 20.06
N GLN A 139 -3.65 2.48 20.92
CA GLN A 139 -2.56 1.61 20.51
C GLN A 139 -3.04 0.27 19.93
N VAL A 140 -4.32 -0.07 20.09
CA VAL A 140 -4.89 -1.36 19.68
C VAL A 140 -6.06 -1.10 18.73
N MET A 141 -5.79 -1.24 17.43
CA MET A 141 -6.77 -0.99 16.37
C MET A 141 -6.55 -1.93 15.19
N ILE A 142 -7.60 -2.12 14.39
CA ILE A 142 -7.54 -2.89 13.15
C ILE A 142 -8.12 -2.07 11.99
N ILE A 143 -7.33 -1.93 10.92
CA ILE A 143 -7.72 -1.20 9.71
C ILE A 143 -8.15 -2.22 8.66
N TYR A 144 -9.39 -2.10 8.21
CA TYR A 144 -9.93 -2.82 7.07
C TYR A 144 -9.82 -1.95 5.83
N THR A 145 -9.17 -2.49 4.80
CA THR A 145 -9.07 -1.91 3.45
C THR A 145 -9.33 -3.00 2.43
N ASP A 146 -10.05 -2.69 1.36
CA ASP A 146 -10.21 -3.56 0.20
C ASP A 146 -9.12 -3.30 -0.87
N SER A 147 -8.24 -2.33 -0.62
CA SER A 147 -7.17 -1.93 -1.52
C SER A 147 -5.91 -2.77 -1.36
N LYS A 148 -5.75 -3.77 -2.23
CA LYS A 148 -4.52 -4.58 -2.30
C LYS A 148 -3.27 -3.78 -2.68
N SER A 149 -3.43 -2.59 -3.26
CA SER A 149 -2.31 -1.70 -3.59
C SER A 149 -1.72 -1.00 -2.37
N SER A 150 -2.45 -0.97 -1.26
CA SER A 150 -2.07 -0.27 -0.04
C SER A 150 -1.38 -1.16 0.99
N ILE A 151 -1.35 -2.48 0.77
CA ILE A 151 -0.79 -3.53 1.66
C ILE A 151 0.21 -4.40 0.88
#